data_AF-A0A7Y6E950-F1
#
_entry.id   AF-A0A7Y6E950-F1
#
_cell.length_a   1.000
_cell.length_b   1.000
_cell.length_c   1.000
_cell.angle_alpha   90.00
_cell.angle_beta   90.00
_cell.angle_gamma   90.00
#
_symmetry.space_group_name_H-M   'P 1'
#
loop_
_entity.id
_entity.type
_entity.pdbx_description
1 polymer ?
#
loop_
_entity_poly.entity_id
_entity_poly.type
_entity_poly.pdbx_seq_one_letter_code
_entity_poly.pdbx_strand_id
1 'polypeptide(L)'
;MSTIPAREQAGPGHPTATAAFRDFIVVDDSGNFSFHRSEQDLIQAFEYVDEARCIIDREGNNFRLTLDANRDLRLGRSFGPVEFHWLRQAWREAQRIRVQEHPLLRFYPTDRTELLAGLFEVLELEDRTGPTPGPWTVVLDDTETHPGSLGDLNRQLSDLVRLDSVVVQDPFGHRYRPVRHLGHRYLPRFAGFICYVEIPPKGRKLPPPDTRIPVTTARAGRTQ
;
A
#
# COMPACT_ATOMS: atom_id res chain seq x y z
N MET A 1 50.20 -3.19 52.75
CA MET A 1 49.60 -2.24 51.79
C MET A 1 49.49 -2.94 50.44
N SER A 2 48.31 -3.47 50.13
CA SER A 2 47.97 -3.96 48.79
C SER A 2 46.48 -3.72 48.58
N THR A 3 46.17 -2.79 47.69
CA THR A 3 44.80 -2.37 47.36
C THR A 3 44.28 -3.29 46.26
N ILE A 4 43.16 -3.95 46.52
CA ILE A 4 42.34 -4.64 45.52
C ILE A 4 41.48 -3.57 44.84
N PRO A 5 41.50 -3.37 43.51
CA PRO A 5 40.45 -2.62 42.87
C PRO A 5 39.26 -3.52 42.54
N ALA A 6 38.10 -2.89 42.75
CA ALA A 6 36.76 -3.38 42.59
C ALA A 6 36.48 -4.02 41.22
N ARG A 7 35.70 -5.09 41.29
CA ARG A 7 34.98 -5.73 40.19
C ARG A 7 33.90 -4.77 39.72
N GLU A 8 34.15 -4.07 38.62
CA GLU A 8 33.13 -3.24 37.97
C GLU A 8 32.11 -4.16 37.30
N GLN A 9 30.88 -4.07 37.81
CA GLN A 9 29.75 -4.88 37.37
C GLN A 9 29.30 -4.39 35.99
N ALA A 10 29.45 -5.24 34.98
CA ALA A 10 28.77 -5.09 33.71
C ALA A 10 27.26 -5.33 33.91
N GLY A 11 26.49 -4.25 34.00
CA GLY A 11 25.04 -4.28 33.89
C GLY A 11 24.60 -4.66 32.47
N PRO A 12 23.44 -5.32 32.30
CA PRO A 12 23.03 -5.90 31.04
C PRO A 12 22.77 -4.80 30.01
N GLY A 13 23.44 -4.92 28.87
CA GLY A 13 23.17 -4.13 27.68
C GLY A 13 21.70 -4.24 27.33
N HIS A 14 20.96 -3.16 27.60
CA HIS A 14 19.81 -2.86 26.78
C HIS A 14 20.35 -2.69 25.37
N PRO A 15 19.90 -3.46 24.37
CA PRO A 15 20.13 -3.04 23.00
C PRO A 15 19.43 -1.68 22.89
N THR A 16 20.21 -0.61 22.86
CA THR A 16 19.78 0.67 22.32
C THR A 16 19.33 0.34 20.92
N ALA A 17 18.02 0.11 20.77
CA ALA A 17 17.39 0.01 19.47
C ALA A 17 17.65 1.37 18.84
N THR A 18 18.69 1.43 18.02
CA THR A 18 18.84 2.46 17.01
C THR A 18 17.50 2.46 16.31
N ALA A 19 16.68 3.48 16.58
CA ALA A 19 15.42 3.72 15.90
C ALA A 19 15.78 4.06 14.45
N ALA A 20 16.17 3.04 13.70
CA ALA A 20 16.22 3.09 12.27
C ALA A 20 14.76 3.35 11.87
N PHE A 21 14.54 4.43 11.13
CA PHE A 21 13.30 4.64 10.41
C PHE A 21 13.07 3.40 9.55
N ARG A 22 12.24 2.49 10.08
CA ARG A 22 11.81 1.30 9.39
C ARG A 22 10.37 1.58 9.01
N ASP A 23 10.13 1.58 7.72
CA ASP A 23 8.79 1.61 7.21
C ASP A 23 8.13 0.25 7.49
N PHE A 24 6.84 0.30 7.79
CA PHE A 24 6.02 -0.86 8.04
C PHE A 24 4.76 -0.83 7.18
N ILE A 25 4.35 -2.01 6.75
CA ILE A 25 3.02 -2.24 6.21
C ILE A 25 2.23 -2.99 7.26
N VAL A 26 1.01 -2.56 7.54
CA VAL A 26 0.09 -3.27 8.42
C VAL A 26 -1.10 -3.78 7.63
N VAL A 27 -1.42 -5.05 7.83
CA VAL A 27 -2.68 -5.67 7.43
C VAL A 27 -3.57 -5.73 8.66
N ASP A 28 -4.68 -5.01 8.65
CA ASP A 28 -5.63 -5.00 9.76
C ASP A 28 -6.54 -6.25 9.77
N ASP A 29 -7.38 -6.36 10.79
CA ASP A 29 -8.36 -7.43 10.94
C ASP A 29 -9.40 -7.49 9.79
N SER A 30 -9.68 -6.33 9.18
CA SER A 30 -10.54 -6.16 8.02
C SER A 30 -9.87 -6.50 6.68
N GLY A 31 -8.57 -6.84 6.71
CA GLY A 31 -7.75 -7.15 5.55
C GLY A 31 -7.30 -5.94 4.75
N ASN A 32 -7.41 -4.73 5.31
CA ASN A 32 -6.93 -3.50 4.69
C ASN A 32 -5.42 -3.34 4.90
N PHE A 33 -4.75 -2.68 3.95
CA PHE A 33 -3.32 -2.40 4.01
C PHE A 33 -3.09 -0.93 4.33
N SER A 34 -2.20 -0.65 5.28
CA SER A 34 -1.76 0.71 5.63
C SER A 34 -0.24 0.79 5.71
N PHE A 35 0.31 1.97 5.43
CA PHE A 35 1.73 2.25 5.47
C PHE A 35 2.06 3.20 6.62
N HIS A 36 3.15 2.89 7.33
CA HIS A 36 3.62 3.63 8.50
C HIS A 36 5.12 3.84 8.36
N ARG A 37 5.60 5.09 8.51
CA ARG A 37 7.02 5.44 8.25
C ARG A 37 7.95 5.11 9.41
N SER A 38 7.38 4.79 10.56
CA SER A 38 8.14 4.47 11.76
C SER A 38 7.34 3.56 12.68
N GLU A 39 8.04 2.91 13.59
CA GLU A 39 7.41 2.14 14.66
C GLU A 39 6.50 3.03 15.53
N GLN A 40 6.89 4.29 15.75
CA GLN A 40 6.09 5.23 16.53
C GLN A 40 4.76 5.57 15.84
N ASP A 41 4.81 5.86 14.55
CA ASP A 41 3.63 6.13 13.72
C ASP A 41 2.67 4.93 13.73
N LEU A 42 3.24 3.73 13.56
CA LEU A 42 2.50 2.47 13.68
C LEU A 42 1.83 2.31 15.05
N ILE A 43 2.57 2.49 16.16
CA ILE A 43 2.02 2.31 17.50
C ILE A 43 0.91 3.32 17.79
N GLN A 44 1.04 4.55 17.28
CA GLN A 44 0.02 5.60 17.45
C GLN A 44 -1.25 5.35 16.65
N ALA A 45 -1.20 4.52 15.60
CA ALA A 45 -2.33 4.22 14.74
C ALA A 45 -3.28 3.14 15.30
N PHE A 46 -2.89 2.42 16.36
CA PHE A 46 -3.65 1.30 16.92
C PHE A 46 -3.94 1.48 18.41
N GLU A 47 -5.12 1.04 18.84
CA GLU A 47 -5.53 1.04 20.25
C GLU A 47 -5.34 -0.36 20.87
N TYR A 48 -5.57 -1.42 20.09
CA TYR A 48 -5.53 -2.80 20.57
C TYR A 48 -4.57 -3.68 19.76
N VAL A 49 -4.02 -4.71 20.44
CA VAL A 49 -3.06 -5.65 19.82
C VAL A 49 -3.65 -6.45 18.67
N ASP A 50 -4.95 -6.74 18.71
CA ASP A 50 -5.65 -7.62 17.76
C ASP A 50 -6.12 -6.89 16.50
N GLU A 51 -6.03 -5.55 16.47
CA GLU A 51 -6.37 -4.75 15.28
C GLU A 51 -5.36 -4.96 14.15
N ALA A 52 -4.08 -5.20 14.49
CA ALA A 52 -3.03 -5.48 13.52
C ALA A 52 -2.83 -7.00 13.35
N ARG A 53 -3.45 -7.56 12.31
CA ARG A 53 -3.32 -8.99 11.99
C ARG A 53 -1.90 -9.38 11.59
N CYS A 54 -1.21 -8.51 10.85
CA CYS A 54 0.14 -8.73 10.34
C CYS A 54 0.86 -7.40 10.15
N ILE A 55 2.09 -7.29 10.65
CA ILE A 55 2.96 -6.12 10.45
C ILE A 55 4.20 -6.56 9.71
N ILE A 56 4.59 -5.88 8.64
CA ILE A 56 5.65 -6.32 7.73
C ILE A 56 6.67 -5.20 7.55
N ASP A 57 7.97 -5.48 7.72
CA ASP A 57 9.05 -4.55 7.40
C ASP A 57 9.52 -4.66 5.93
N ARG A 58 10.43 -3.77 5.52
CA ARG A 58 11.00 -3.74 4.17
C ARG A 58 11.73 -5.04 3.80
N GLU A 59 12.28 -5.75 4.79
CA GLU A 59 12.92 -7.05 4.60
C GLU A 59 11.92 -8.21 4.49
N GLY A 60 10.63 -7.96 4.73
CA GLY A 60 9.56 -8.95 4.69
C GLY A 60 9.43 -9.77 5.97
N ASN A 61 10.01 -9.32 7.08
CA ASN A 61 9.80 -9.90 8.39
C ASN A 61 8.43 -9.53 8.92
N ASN A 62 7.78 -10.50 9.57
CA ASN A 62 6.46 -10.34 10.16
C ASN A 62 6.56 -10.07 11.67
N PHE A 63 5.79 -9.12 12.16
CA PHE A 63 5.71 -8.69 13.55
C PHE A 63 4.24 -8.70 14.02
N ARG A 64 4.06 -8.56 15.33
CA ARG A 64 2.75 -8.33 15.95
C ARG A 64 2.88 -7.26 17.01
N LEU A 65 1.77 -6.61 17.31
CA LEU A 65 1.67 -5.76 18.48
C LEU A 65 1.62 -6.61 19.75
N THR A 66 2.21 -6.08 20.81
CA THR A 66 2.22 -6.67 22.14
C THR A 66 2.04 -5.57 23.18
N LEU A 67 1.59 -5.94 24.38
CA LEU A 67 1.61 -5.06 25.53
C LEU A 67 2.89 -5.30 26.34
N ASP A 68 3.53 -4.22 26.77
CA ASP A 68 4.63 -4.31 27.72
C ASP A 68 4.13 -4.49 29.18
N ALA A 69 5.05 -4.47 30.13
CA ALA A 69 4.72 -4.60 31.56
C ALA A 69 3.81 -3.48 32.10
N ASN A 70 3.81 -2.31 31.46
CA ASN A 70 2.98 -1.16 31.83
C ASN A 70 1.65 -1.13 31.08
N ARG A 71 1.37 -2.12 30.22
CA ARG A 71 0.23 -2.16 29.30
C ARG A 71 0.30 -1.11 28.19
N ASP A 72 1.50 -0.66 27.86
CA ASP A 72 1.73 0.17 26.69
C ASP A 72 1.91 -0.71 25.45
N LEU A 73 1.30 -0.28 24.35
CA LEU A 73 1.41 -0.95 23.06
C LEU A 73 2.83 -0.83 22.51
N ARG A 74 3.42 -1.94 22.06
CA ARG A 74 4.75 -2.01 21.46
C ARG A 74 4.81 -2.99 20.30
N LEU A 75 5.74 -2.76 19.38
CA LEU A 75 6.08 -3.74 18.36
C LEU A 75 6.80 -4.93 19.01
N GLY A 76 6.25 -6.12 18.86
CA GLY A 76 6.84 -7.35 19.33
C GLY A 76 8.06 -7.78 18.51
N ARG A 77 8.65 -8.92 18.87
CA ARG A 77 9.75 -9.50 18.09
C ARG A 77 9.23 -10.05 16.75
N SER A 78 10.10 -10.08 15.74
CA SER A 78 9.82 -10.73 14.47
C SER A 78 9.52 -12.23 14.68
N PHE A 79 8.50 -12.72 13.98
CA PHE A 79 8.11 -14.13 13.89
C PHE A 79 8.72 -14.82 12.65
N GLY A 80 9.64 -14.16 11.96
CA GLY A 80 10.23 -14.62 10.71
C GLY A 80 9.53 -14.04 9.48
N PRO A 81 9.89 -14.52 8.27
CA PRO A 81 9.39 -13.96 7.03
C PRO A 81 7.88 -14.19 6.85
N VAL A 82 7.20 -13.19 6.30
CA VAL A 82 5.80 -13.33 5.87
C VAL A 82 5.69 -14.36 4.74
N GLU A 83 4.61 -15.15 4.77
CA GLU A 83 4.36 -16.14 3.72
C GLU A 83 3.92 -15.43 2.43
N PHE A 84 4.63 -15.72 1.33
CA PHE A 84 4.50 -15.01 0.07
C PHE A 84 3.13 -15.20 -0.59
N HIS A 85 2.60 -16.42 -0.63
CA HIS A 85 1.32 -16.70 -1.30
C HIS A 85 0.17 -16.03 -0.58
N TRP A 86 0.19 -16.06 0.76
CA TRP A 86 -0.75 -15.37 1.62
C TRP A 86 -0.69 -13.87 1.37
N LEU A 87 0.50 -13.25 1.41
CA LEU A 87 0.63 -11.80 1.19
C LEU A 87 0.11 -11.40 -0.20
N ARG A 88 0.48 -12.18 -1.22
CA ARG A 88 0.02 -11.96 -2.60
C ARG A 88 -1.49 -12.07 -2.73
N GLN A 89 -2.10 -13.06 -2.08
CA GLN A 89 -3.55 -13.27 -2.10
C GLN A 89 -4.28 -12.19 -1.31
N ALA A 90 -3.78 -11.83 -0.13
CA ALA A 90 -4.33 -10.77 0.71
C ALA A 90 -4.32 -9.42 -0.03
N TRP A 91 -3.21 -9.08 -0.68
CA TRP A 91 -3.11 -7.86 -1.47
C TRP A 91 -4.05 -7.84 -2.67
N ARG A 92 -4.15 -8.96 -3.40
CA ARG A 92 -5.13 -9.13 -4.48
C ARG A 92 -6.55 -8.87 -4.03
N GLU A 93 -6.89 -9.42 -2.87
CA GLU A 93 -8.23 -9.29 -2.30
C GLU A 93 -8.51 -7.87 -1.83
N ALA A 94 -7.52 -7.22 -1.20
CA ALA A 94 -7.61 -5.81 -0.80
C ALA A 94 -7.85 -4.91 -2.02
N GLN A 95 -7.06 -5.04 -3.09
CA GLN A 95 -7.27 -4.25 -4.32
C GLN A 95 -8.61 -4.55 -5.00
N ARG A 96 -9.13 -5.79 -4.90
CA ARG A 96 -10.41 -6.17 -5.50
C ARG A 96 -11.61 -5.62 -4.73
N ILE A 97 -11.59 -5.69 -3.40
CA ILE A 97 -12.69 -5.28 -2.53
C ILE A 97 -12.64 -3.77 -2.27
N ARG A 98 -11.44 -3.23 -2.05
CA ARG A 98 -11.19 -1.85 -1.59
C ARG A 98 -10.47 -1.04 -2.66
N VAL A 99 -10.87 -1.19 -3.92
CA VAL A 99 -10.26 -0.48 -5.06
C VAL A 99 -10.26 1.06 -4.91
N GLN A 100 -11.15 1.62 -4.09
CA GLN A 100 -11.16 3.06 -3.79
C GLN A 100 -10.07 3.46 -2.77
N GLU A 101 -9.72 2.57 -1.85
CA GLU A 101 -8.64 2.76 -0.89
C GLU A 101 -7.29 2.45 -1.54
N HIS A 102 -7.27 1.47 -2.46
CA HIS A 102 -6.11 1.06 -3.25
C HIS A 102 -6.30 1.29 -4.76
N PRO A 103 -6.33 2.56 -5.21
CA PRO A 103 -6.59 2.89 -6.61
C PRO A 103 -5.43 2.54 -7.55
N LEU A 104 -4.22 2.27 -7.05
CA LEU A 104 -3.07 1.91 -7.90
C LEU A 104 -3.04 0.40 -8.18
N LEU A 105 -3.45 0.02 -9.40
CA LEU A 105 -3.58 -1.37 -9.83
C LEU A 105 -2.35 -1.81 -10.63
N ARG A 106 -1.30 -2.21 -9.91
CA ARG A 106 -0.05 -2.76 -10.46
C ARG A 106 -0.14 -4.22 -10.90
N PHE A 107 0.72 -4.62 -11.82
CA PHE A 107 0.94 -6.03 -12.17
C PHE A 107 1.47 -6.80 -10.97
N TYR A 108 0.92 -8.00 -10.75
CA TYR A 108 1.37 -8.85 -9.66
C TYR A 108 2.75 -9.44 -9.94
N PRO A 109 3.73 -9.17 -9.08
CA PRO A 109 5.05 -9.77 -9.23
C PRO A 109 5.05 -11.28 -9.06
N THR A 110 6.10 -11.92 -9.57
CA THR A 110 6.28 -13.38 -9.53
C THR A 110 7.08 -13.87 -8.33
N ASP A 111 7.84 -12.99 -7.68
CA ASP A 111 8.62 -13.29 -6.49
C ASP A 111 8.31 -12.35 -5.32
N ARG A 112 8.79 -12.74 -4.13
CA ARG A 112 8.51 -12.05 -2.86
C ARG A 112 9.16 -10.68 -2.79
N THR A 113 10.37 -10.52 -3.32
CA THR A 113 11.13 -9.27 -3.21
C THR A 113 10.46 -8.20 -4.06
N GLU A 114 10.09 -8.52 -5.30
CA GLU A 114 9.35 -7.60 -6.16
C GLU A 114 7.97 -7.27 -5.58
N LEU A 115 7.27 -8.23 -4.97
CA LEU A 115 5.97 -7.98 -4.31
C LEU A 115 6.11 -7.01 -3.15
N LEU A 116 7.08 -7.21 -2.26
CA LEU A 116 7.29 -6.33 -1.12
C LEU A 116 7.69 -4.92 -1.57
N ALA A 117 8.66 -4.80 -2.47
CA ALA A 117 9.05 -3.51 -3.03
C ALA A 117 7.85 -2.77 -3.65
N GLY A 118 7.08 -3.47 -4.49
CA GLY A 118 5.89 -2.90 -5.11
C GLY A 118 4.79 -2.51 -4.13
N LEU A 119 4.58 -3.29 -3.06
CA LEU A 119 3.61 -2.97 -2.00
C LEU A 119 4.01 -1.68 -1.26
N PHE A 120 5.26 -1.57 -0.84
CA PHE A 120 5.74 -0.39 -0.15
C PHE A 120 5.64 0.86 -1.04
N GLU A 121 6.07 0.77 -2.30
CA GLU A 121 5.93 1.88 -3.24
C GLU A 121 4.47 2.29 -3.45
N VAL A 122 3.55 1.33 -3.64
CA VAL A 122 2.12 1.64 -3.82
C VAL A 122 1.54 2.31 -2.59
N LEU A 123 1.75 1.73 -1.41
CA LEU A 123 1.15 2.25 -0.18
C LEU A 123 1.77 3.59 0.24
N GLU A 124 3.05 3.82 -0.06
CA GLU A 124 3.70 5.12 0.12
C GLU A 124 3.12 6.20 -0.81
N LEU A 125 2.74 5.84 -2.05
CA LEU A 125 2.05 6.75 -2.98
C LEU A 125 0.59 7.02 -2.61
N GLU A 126 -0.06 6.04 -1.99
CA GLU A 126 -1.46 6.13 -1.55
C GLU A 126 -1.61 6.83 -0.19
N ASP A 127 -0.55 6.87 0.62
CA ASP A 127 -0.53 7.61 1.87
C ASP A 127 -0.73 9.11 1.63
N ARG A 128 -1.69 9.68 2.37
CA ARG A 128 -2.09 11.08 2.27
C ARG A 128 -1.46 11.95 3.35
N THR A 129 -0.85 11.33 4.34
CA THR A 129 -0.50 11.98 5.61
C THR A 129 0.95 12.45 5.66
N GLY A 130 1.86 11.79 4.94
CA GLY A 130 3.26 12.17 4.97
C GLY A 130 3.82 12.68 3.64
N PRO A 131 5.14 12.86 3.59
CA PRO A 131 5.82 13.40 2.42
C PRO A 131 5.62 12.49 1.21
N THR A 132 5.40 13.13 0.07
CA THR A 132 5.29 12.47 -1.23
C THR A 132 6.70 12.07 -1.73
N PRO A 133 6.89 10.86 -2.28
CA PRO A 133 8.21 10.41 -2.76
C PRO A 133 8.74 11.21 -3.95
N GLY A 134 7.89 11.96 -4.64
CA GLY A 134 8.23 12.87 -5.72
C GLY A 134 7.00 13.32 -6.50
N PRO A 135 7.15 14.20 -7.49
CA PRO A 135 6.05 14.57 -8.36
C PRO A 135 5.70 13.42 -9.31
N TRP A 136 4.41 13.31 -9.61
CA TRP A 136 3.90 12.51 -10.70
C TRP A 136 4.19 13.20 -12.03
N THR A 137 4.14 12.47 -13.13
CA THR A 137 4.13 13.04 -14.48
C THR A 137 2.83 12.68 -15.17
N VAL A 138 2.13 13.66 -15.73
CA VAL A 138 0.91 13.45 -16.51
C VAL A 138 1.11 14.01 -17.91
N VAL A 139 0.90 13.16 -18.92
CA VAL A 139 0.92 13.56 -20.32
C VAL A 139 -0.50 13.51 -20.88
N LEU A 140 -0.98 14.66 -21.36
CA LEU A 140 -2.28 14.84 -22.01
C LEU A 140 -2.11 15.75 -23.21
N ASP A 141 -2.44 15.25 -24.41
CA ASP A 141 -2.44 16.02 -25.66
C ASP A 141 -1.19 16.90 -25.84
N ASP A 142 -0.01 16.28 -25.71
CA ASP A 142 1.34 16.90 -25.77
C ASP A 142 1.66 17.93 -24.67
N THR A 143 0.80 18.07 -23.67
CA THR A 143 1.06 18.86 -22.46
C THR A 143 1.51 17.94 -21.32
N GLU A 144 2.64 18.29 -20.71
CA GLU A 144 3.16 17.61 -19.53
C GLU A 144 2.91 18.45 -18.28
N THR A 145 2.46 17.81 -17.20
CA THR A 145 2.24 18.44 -15.90
C THR A 145 2.76 17.55 -14.77
N HIS A 146 3.04 18.16 -13.62
CA HIS A 146 3.70 17.47 -12.50
C HIS A 146 2.94 17.58 -11.17
N PRO A 147 1.85 16.83 -10.95
CA PRO A 147 1.14 16.80 -9.68
C PRO A 147 2.03 16.35 -8.52
N GLY A 148 1.92 17.01 -7.36
CA GLY A 148 2.73 16.65 -6.19
C GLY A 148 2.30 15.35 -5.52
N SER A 149 1.01 15.02 -5.58
CA SER A 149 0.42 13.86 -4.89
C SER A 149 -0.64 13.15 -5.75
N LEU A 150 -1.02 11.94 -5.32
CA LEU A 150 -2.15 11.22 -5.91
C LEU A 150 -3.47 12.01 -5.77
N GLY A 151 -3.63 12.79 -4.68
CA GLY A 151 -4.78 13.68 -4.48
C GLY A 151 -4.82 14.83 -5.49
N ASP A 152 -3.67 15.44 -5.79
CA ASP A 152 -3.55 16.48 -6.82
C ASP A 152 -3.84 15.92 -8.21
N LEU A 153 -3.30 14.73 -8.50
CA LEU A 153 -3.56 14.00 -9.73
C LEU A 153 -5.05 13.73 -9.91
N ASN A 154 -5.71 13.20 -8.87
CA ASN A 154 -7.14 12.97 -8.88
C ASN A 154 -7.94 14.26 -9.14
N ARG A 155 -7.59 15.37 -8.49
CA ARG A 155 -8.25 16.67 -8.74
C ARG A 155 -8.08 17.11 -10.19
N GLN A 156 -6.86 17.06 -10.72
CA GLN A 156 -6.58 17.45 -12.10
C GLN A 156 -7.37 16.62 -13.12
N LEU A 157 -7.49 15.31 -12.91
CA LEU A 157 -8.18 14.42 -13.83
C LEU A 157 -9.70 14.35 -13.62
N SER A 158 -10.21 14.87 -12.50
CA SER A 158 -11.63 14.75 -12.13
C SER A 158 -12.57 15.40 -13.15
N ASP A 159 -12.17 16.54 -13.71
CA ASP A 159 -12.98 17.33 -14.64
C ASP A 159 -12.88 16.85 -16.10
N LEU A 160 -11.95 15.93 -16.39
CA LEU A 160 -11.79 15.39 -17.73
C LEU A 160 -12.92 14.42 -18.09
N VAL A 161 -13.61 14.71 -19.18
CA VAL A 161 -14.69 13.88 -19.74
C VAL A 161 -14.15 12.54 -20.25
N ARG A 162 -12.92 12.52 -20.79
CA ARG A 162 -12.28 11.32 -21.34
C ARG A 162 -10.87 11.18 -20.76
N LEU A 163 -10.54 9.97 -20.36
CA LEU A 163 -9.24 9.61 -19.79
C LEU A 163 -8.42 8.70 -20.73
N ASP A 164 -8.98 8.33 -21.89
CA ASP A 164 -8.42 7.32 -22.80
C ASP A 164 -7.02 7.67 -23.34
N SER A 165 -6.73 8.98 -23.50
CA SER A 165 -5.46 9.51 -23.99
C SER A 165 -4.46 9.85 -22.88
N VAL A 166 -4.88 9.80 -21.60
CA VAL A 166 -4.03 10.19 -20.49
C VAL A 166 -3.07 9.05 -20.15
N VAL A 167 -1.80 9.39 -20.01
CA VAL A 167 -0.80 8.51 -19.40
C VAL A 167 -0.21 9.23 -18.20
N VAL A 168 -0.19 8.54 -17.06
CA VAL A 168 0.43 9.03 -15.85
C VAL A 168 1.64 8.18 -15.51
N GLN A 169 2.67 8.77 -14.92
CA GLN A 169 3.84 8.07 -14.41
C GLN A 169 4.05 8.45 -12.94
N ASP A 170 4.30 7.45 -12.10
CA ASP A 170 4.61 7.68 -10.70
C ASP A 170 6.09 8.03 -10.48
N PRO A 171 6.47 8.55 -9.29
CA PRO A 171 7.85 8.83 -8.92
C PRO A 171 8.82 7.64 -9.00
N PHE A 172 8.31 6.41 -8.96
CA PHE A 172 9.11 5.19 -9.08
C PHE A 172 9.24 4.72 -10.55
N GLY A 173 8.66 5.45 -11.50
CA GLY A 173 8.79 5.21 -12.94
C GLY A 173 7.73 4.29 -13.54
N HIS A 174 6.73 3.85 -12.77
CA HIS A 174 5.65 3.02 -13.30
C HIS A 174 4.63 3.88 -14.02
N ARG A 175 4.08 3.36 -15.13
CA ARG A 175 3.12 4.09 -15.98
C ARG A 175 1.75 3.49 -15.85
N TYR A 176 0.74 4.33 -15.84
CA TYR A 176 -0.65 3.92 -15.67
C TYR A 176 -1.58 4.60 -16.67
N ARG A 177 -2.66 3.88 -16.97
CA ARG A 177 -3.85 4.44 -17.61
C ARG A 177 -4.90 4.71 -16.54
N PRO A 178 -5.34 5.96 -16.35
CA PRO A 178 -6.44 6.26 -15.46
C PRO A 178 -7.75 5.73 -16.05
N VAL A 179 -8.53 5.03 -15.22
CA VAL A 179 -9.84 4.46 -15.57
C VAL A 179 -10.85 4.92 -14.55
N ARG A 180 -11.97 5.47 -15.03
CA ARG A 180 -13.05 5.92 -14.16
C ARG A 180 -13.92 4.73 -13.76
N HIS A 181 -13.97 4.43 -12.47
CA HIS A 181 -14.87 3.44 -11.90
C HIS A 181 -16.14 4.12 -11.38
N LEU A 182 -17.27 3.72 -11.96
CA LEU A 182 -18.59 4.14 -11.48
C LEU A 182 -18.96 3.28 -10.27
N GLY A 183 -19.11 3.88 -9.10
CA GLY A 183 -19.57 3.16 -7.90
C GLY A 183 -21.00 2.59 -8.05
N HIS A 184 -21.81 3.16 -8.96
CA HIS A 184 -23.15 2.67 -9.25
C HIS A 184 -23.59 3.10 -10.65
N ARG A 185 -24.33 2.24 -11.37
CA ARG A 185 -24.72 2.48 -12.78
C ARG A 185 -25.62 3.70 -13.00
N TYR A 186 -26.25 4.21 -11.93
CA TYR A 186 -27.16 5.35 -11.98
C TYR A 186 -26.50 6.67 -11.56
N LEU A 187 -25.22 6.64 -11.17
CA LEU A 187 -24.49 7.86 -10.90
C LEU A 187 -24.09 8.55 -12.22
N PRO A 188 -24.01 9.89 -12.25
CA PRO A 188 -23.50 10.61 -13.42
C PRO A 188 -22.13 10.09 -13.86
N ARG A 189 -21.77 10.21 -15.14
CA ARG A 189 -20.49 9.68 -15.67
C ARG A 189 -19.24 10.28 -15.03
N PHE A 190 -19.35 11.46 -14.45
CA PHE A 190 -18.30 12.13 -13.68
C PHE A 190 -18.29 11.72 -12.19
N ALA A 191 -19.37 11.11 -11.70
CA ALA A 191 -19.47 10.60 -10.34
C ALA A 191 -18.84 9.20 -10.25
N GLY A 192 -17.94 9.02 -9.29
CA GLY A 192 -17.12 7.83 -9.14
C GLY A 192 -15.72 8.21 -8.66
N PHE A 193 -14.79 7.27 -8.79
CA PHE A 193 -13.38 7.49 -8.49
C PHE A 193 -12.52 7.03 -9.66
N ILE A 194 -11.27 7.49 -9.70
CA ILE A 194 -10.29 7.10 -10.72
C ILE A 194 -9.40 6.03 -10.10
N CYS A 195 -9.27 4.91 -10.79
CA CYS A 195 -8.19 3.95 -10.53
C CYS A 195 -7.12 4.09 -11.62
N TYR A 196 -5.93 3.59 -11.35
CA TYR A 196 -4.77 3.71 -12.22
C TYR A 196 -4.28 2.31 -12.54
N VAL A 197 -4.56 1.85 -13.76
CA VAL A 197 -4.19 0.51 -14.21
C VAL A 197 -2.82 0.57 -14.86
N GLU A 198 -1.88 -0.22 -14.35
CA GLU A 198 -0.50 -0.20 -14.86
C GLU A 198 -0.43 -0.61 -16.33
N ILE A 199 0.36 0.14 -17.10
CA ILE A 199 0.66 -0.14 -18.50
C ILE A 199 1.96 -0.95 -18.52
N PRO A 200 1.94 -2.18 -19.08
CA PRO A 200 3.11 -3.03 -19.03
C PRO A 200 4.24 -2.39 -19.83
N PRO A 201 5.50 -2.46 -19.34
CA PRO A 201 6.64 -2.07 -20.15
C PRO A 201 6.66 -2.91 -21.42
N LYS A 202 6.95 -2.29 -22.57
CA LYS A 202 7.00 -2.96 -23.88
C LYS A 202 7.85 -4.23 -23.76
N GLY A 203 7.22 -5.41 -23.89
CA GLY A 203 7.89 -6.71 -23.81
C GLY A 203 7.42 -7.65 -22.68
N ARG A 204 6.73 -7.16 -21.63
CA ARG A 204 6.14 -8.03 -20.60
C ARG A 204 4.77 -8.52 -21.09
N LYS A 205 4.66 -9.81 -21.46
CA LYS A 205 3.36 -10.43 -21.75
C LYS A 205 2.54 -10.43 -20.46
N LEU A 206 1.31 -9.88 -20.51
CA LEU A 206 0.37 -10.04 -19.41
C LEU A 206 0.17 -11.55 -19.16
N PRO A 207 0.15 -12.02 -17.91
CA PRO A 207 -0.49 -13.30 -17.62
C PRO A 207 -1.94 -13.22 -18.13
N PRO A 208 -2.51 -14.31 -18.67
CA PRO A 208 -3.85 -14.30 -19.22
C PRO A 208 -4.84 -13.75 -18.18
N PRO A 209 -5.84 -12.96 -18.61
CA PRO A 209 -6.86 -12.46 -17.71
C PRO A 209 -7.60 -13.67 -17.11
N ASP A 210 -7.35 -13.94 -15.83
CA ASP A 210 -8.16 -14.91 -15.12
C ASP A 210 -9.58 -14.34 -15.07
N THR A 211 -10.46 -15.03 -15.78
CA THR A 211 -11.76 -14.53 -16.19
C THR A 211 -12.66 -14.50 -14.96
N ARG A 212 -13.02 -13.30 -14.48
CA ARG A 212 -14.34 -12.91 -13.93
C ARG A 212 -14.24 -11.58 -13.17
N ILE A 213 -14.36 -10.47 -13.89
CA ILE A 213 -15.12 -9.34 -13.36
C ILE A 213 -16.57 -9.64 -13.77
N PRO A 214 -17.50 -9.97 -12.84
CA PRO A 214 -18.89 -10.16 -13.22
C PRO A 214 -19.47 -8.80 -13.61
N VAL A 215 -19.55 -8.55 -14.92
CA VAL A 215 -20.47 -7.58 -15.49
C VAL A 215 -21.87 -8.13 -15.21
N THR A 216 -22.53 -7.59 -14.18
CA THR A 216 -23.93 -7.93 -13.90
C THR A 216 -24.81 -7.27 -14.97
N THR A 217 -25.01 -7.98 -16.09
CA THR A 217 -26.06 -7.64 -17.05
C THR A 217 -27.39 -8.07 -16.45
N ALA A 218 -28.07 -7.14 -15.78
CA ALA A 218 -29.47 -7.33 -15.38
C ALA A 218 -30.33 -7.45 -16.64
N ARG A 219 -30.75 -8.67 -16.96
CA ARG A 219 -31.67 -9.00 -18.03
C ARG A 219 -33.07 -8.56 -17.61
N ALA A 220 -33.62 -7.53 -18.26
CA ALA A 220 -35.00 -7.13 -18.09
C ALA A 220 -35.93 -8.24 -18.63
N GLY A 221 -36.61 -8.94 -17.72
CA GLY A 221 -37.71 -9.82 -18.08
C GLY A 221 -38.95 -9.00 -18.39
N ARG A 222 -39.39 -9.06 -19.65
CA ARG A 222 -40.76 -8.73 -20.05
C ARG A 222 -41.71 -9.76 -19.43
N THR A 223 -42.82 -9.29 -18.89
CA THR A 223 -44.04 -10.10 -18.75
C THR A 223 -45.16 -9.34 -19.44
N GLN A 224 -45.76 -9.97 -20.44
CA GLN A 224 -47.11 -9.69 -20.89
C GLN A 224 -48.07 -10.49 -20.00
#